data_AF-A0A0C3AWE6-F1
#
_entry.id   AF-A0A0C3AWE6-F1
#
_cell.length_a   1.000
_cell.length_b   1.000
_cell.length_c   1.000
_cell.angle_alpha   90.00
_cell.angle_beta   90.00
_cell.angle_gamma   90.00
#
_symmetry.space_group_name_H-M   'P 1'
#
loop_
_entity.id
_entity.type
_entity.pdbx_description
1 polymer ?
#
loop_
_entity_poly.entity_id
_entity_poly.type
_entity_poly.pdbx_seq_one_letter_code
_entity_poly.pdbx_strand_id
1 'polypeptide(L)'
;LEIGGPMAAMYLLCNPDHYTNHRFRYFYWSSYVNAARYVWHQHNEESSEDQMMLLKINGKIIGRTPVQDYVFRPTEFNNITLFDWIRLANIEKKTRKGQ
;
A
#
# COMPACT_ATOMS: atom_id res chain seq x y z
N LEU A 1 -13.96 30.81 -5.83
CA LEU A 1 -13.97 29.36 -5.58
C LEU A 1 -15.33 28.85 -6.01
N GLU A 2 -15.46 28.35 -7.23
CA GLU A 2 -16.73 27.78 -7.71
C GLU A 2 -16.81 26.33 -7.22
N ILE A 3 -17.69 26.10 -6.26
CA ILE A 3 -17.99 24.78 -5.74
C ILE A 3 -19.09 24.18 -6.62
N GLY A 4 -18.86 22.99 -7.17
CA GLY A 4 -19.85 22.31 -8.01
C GLY A 4 -21.17 22.09 -7.25
N GLY A 5 -22.30 22.15 -7.97
CA GLY A 5 -23.66 22.03 -7.40
C GLY A 5 -23.86 20.90 -6.36
N PRO A 6 -23.32 19.69 -6.55
CA PRO A 6 -23.42 18.61 -5.55
C PRO A 6 -22.74 18.94 -4.21
N MET A 7 -21.58 19.60 -4.26
CA MET A 7 -20.82 19.98 -3.06
C MET A 7 -21.48 21.19 -2.36
N ALA A 8 -22.09 22.11 -3.12
CA ALA A 8 -22.91 23.19 -2.55
C ALA A 8 -24.14 22.64 -1.82
N ALA A 9 -24.86 21.69 -2.42
CA ALA A 9 -25.99 21.01 -1.79
C ALA A 9 -25.57 20.22 -0.52
N MET A 10 -24.38 19.61 -0.53
CA MET A 10 -23.82 18.91 0.62
C MET A 10 -23.62 19.83 1.82
N TYR A 11 -23.06 21.04 1.59
CA TYR A 11 -22.91 22.05 2.64
C TYR A 11 -24.25 22.61 3.11
N LEU A 12 -25.19 22.86 2.20
CA LEU A 12 -26.53 23.35 2.54
C LEU A 12 -27.32 22.34 3.40
N LEU A 13 -27.09 21.04 3.18
CA LEU A 13 -27.72 19.96 3.94
C LEU A 13 -26.96 19.61 5.23
N CYS A 14 -25.89 20.35 5.58
CA CYS A 14 -25.04 20.07 6.73
C CYS A 14 -24.49 18.63 6.79
N ASN A 15 -24.26 18.03 5.63
CA ASN A 15 -23.66 16.69 5.58
C ASN A 15 -22.19 16.77 6.03
N PRO A 16 -21.70 15.82 6.84
CA PRO A 16 -20.31 15.80 7.25
C PRO A 16 -19.40 15.60 6.02
N ASP A 17 -18.54 16.58 5.74
CA ASP A 17 -17.59 16.63 4.61
C ASP A 17 -16.43 15.61 4.74
N HIS A 18 -16.57 14.63 5.63
CA HIS A 18 -15.52 13.68 5.94
C HIS A 18 -16.10 12.28 6.12
N TYR A 19 -15.58 11.32 5.34
CA TYR A 19 -15.79 9.90 5.56
C TYR A 19 -15.03 9.44 6.81
N THR A 20 -15.57 9.72 8.00
CA THR A 20 -14.92 9.42 9.28
C THR A 20 -15.04 7.96 9.71
N ASN A 21 -15.96 7.20 9.13
CA ASN A 21 -16.23 5.81 9.52
C ASN A 21 -15.41 4.77 8.73
N HIS A 22 -14.63 5.20 7.73
CA HIS A 22 -13.84 4.30 6.90
C HIS A 22 -12.37 4.70 6.89
N ARG A 23 -11.50 3.71 7.14
CA ARG A 23 -10.05 3.87 7.00
C ARG A 23 -9.62 3.27 5.67
N PHE A 24 -9.14 4.11 4.77
CA PHE A 24 -8.55 3.64 3.53
C PHE A 24 -7.20 2.98 3.80
N ARG A 25 -6.99 1.77 3.25
CA ARG A 25 -5.70 1.09 3.24
C ARG A 25 -5.04 1.35 1.89
N TYR A 26 -3.77 1.76 1.90
CA TYR A 26 -3.01 1.94 0.67
C TYR A 26 -2.63 0.59 0.08
N PHE A 27 -2.92 0.43 -1.22
CA PHE A 27 -2.47 -0.72 -2.00
C PHE A 27 -1.76 -0.25 -3.26
N TYR A 28 -0.50 -0.63 -3.39
CA TYR A 28 0.36 -0.26 -4.53
C TYR A 28 0.12 -1.22 -5.69
N TRP A 29 -1.05 -1.11 -6.31
CA TRP A 29 -1.52 -2.04 -7.36
C TRP A 29 -0.57 -2.09 -8.56
N SER A 30 -0.14 -0.95 -9.09
CA SER A 30 0.74 -0.90 -10.26
C SER A 30 2.06 -1.64 -10.02
N SER A 31 2.71 -1.39 -8.89
CA SER A 31 3.95 -2.08 -8.49
C SER A 31 3.74 -3.58 -8.30
N TYR A 32 2.62 -3.98 -7.70
CA TYR A 32 2.28 -5.41 -7.57
C TYR A 32 2.09 -6.08 -8.93
N VAL A 33 1.33 -5.45 -9.84
CA VAL A 33 1.10 -5.97 -11.20
C VAL A 33 2.41 -6.05 -11.98
N ASN A 34 3.29 -5.06 -11.85
CA ASN A 34 4.61 -5.09 -12.47
C ASN A 34 5.46 -6.25 -11.93
N ALA A 35 5.50 -6.46 -10.62
CA ALA A 35 6.22 -7.59 -10.02
C ALA A 35 5.63 -8.94 -10.45
N ALA A 36 4.31 -9.06 -10.55
CA ALA A 36 3.67 -10.27 -11.06
C ALA A 36 4.00 -10.48 -12.54
N ARG A 37 3.89 -9.44 -13.38
CA ARG A 37 4.22 -9.50 -14.82
C ARG A 37 5.67 -9.87 -15.06
N TYR A 38 6.61 -9.40 -14.25
CA TYR A 38 8.04 -9.69 -14.37
C TYR A 38 8.33 -11.21 -14.44
N VAL A 39 7.56 -12.02 -13.70
CA VAL A 39 7.70 -13.49 -13.70
C VAL A 39 7.36 -14.11 -15.07
N TRP A 40 6.42 -13.53 -15.82
CA TRP A 40 6.00 -14.05 -17.14
C TRP A 40 6.62 -13.30 -18.32
N HIS A 41 7.03 -12.03 -18.13
CA HIS A 41 7.55 -11.16 -19.17
C HIS A 41 8.82 -10.45 -18.69
N GLN A 42 9.92 -11.20 -18.72
CA GLN A 42 11.24 -10.80 -18.20
C GLN A 42 11.89 -9.59 -18.91
N HIS A 43 11.35 -9.15 -20.05
CA HIS A 43 11.98 -8.19 -20.96
C HIS A 43 11.07 -7.05 -21.46
N ASN A 44 9.94 -6.79 -20.79
CA ASN A 44 9.06 -5.70 -21.23
C ASN A 44 9.57 -4.35 -20.68
N GLU A 45 10.00 -3.46 -21.58
CA GLU A 45 10.70 -2.19 -21.28
C GLU A 45 9.79 -1.10 -20.70
N GLU A 46 8.47 -1.31 -20.65
CA GLU A 46 7.49 -0.36 -20.08
C GLU A 46 7.32 -0.48 -18.56
N SER A 47 8.34 -0.99 -17.86
CA SER A 47 8.29 -1.08 -16.40
C SER A 47 8.52 0.31 -15.81
N SER A 48 7.43 0.97 -15.42
CA SER A 48 7.50 2.22 -14.65
C SER A 48 8.42 2.01 -13.44
N GLU A 49 9.38 2.90 -13.22
CA GLU A 49 10.33 2.80 -12.11
C GLU A 49 9.57 2.74 -10.78
N ASP A 50 9.59 1.57 -10.12
CA ASP A 50 8.98 1.42 -8.82
C ASP A 50 9.75 2.25 -7.79
N GLN A 51 9.04 3.12 -7.07
CA GLN A 51 9.62 3.93 -6.02
C GLN A 51 10.20 3.02 -4.91
N MET A 52 11.53 2.96 -4.82
CA MET A 52 12.22 2.22 -3.79
C MET A 52 12.60 3.12 -2.60
N MET A 53 12.38 2.65 -1.39
CA MET A 53 12.86 3.30 -0.18
C MET A 53 14.19 2.68 0.25
N LEU A 54 15.23 3.49 0.37
CA LEU A 54 16.51 3.05 0.93
C LEU A 54 16.47 3.14 2.46
N LEU A 55 16.74 2.03 3.13
CA LEU A 55 16.80 1.91 4.58
C LEU A 55 18.23 1.57 4.99
N LYS A 56 18.77 2.28 5.99
CA LYS A 56 20.05 1.91 6.62
C LYS A 56 19.78 1.14 7.90
N ILE A 57 20.07 -0.17 7.91
CA ILE A 57 19.85 -1.07 9.05
C ILE A 57 21.20 -1.69 9.42
N ASN A 58 21.65 -1.50 10.66
CA ASN A 58 22.93 -2.02 11.18
C ASN A 58 24.13 -1.69 10.28
N GLY A 59 24.18 -0.48 9.72
CA GLY A 59 25.26 -0.05 8.82
C GLY A 59 25.12 -0.49 7.36
N LYS A 60 24.20 -1.41 7.05
CA LYS A 60 23.92 -1.88 5.67
C LYS A 60 22.77 -1.07 5.05
N ILE A 61 22.94 -0.67 3.79
CA ILE A 61 21.88 -0.05 2.99
C ILE A 61 21.06 -1.16 2.34
N ILE A 62 19.74 -1.09 2.49
CA ILE A 62 18.77 -2.07 1.98
C ILE A 62 17.69 -1.30 1.21
N GLY A 63 17.45 -1.69 -0.05
CA GLY A 63 16.30 -1.21 -0.80
C GLY A 63 15.04 -1.97 -0.40
N ARG A 64 13.98 -1.26 -0.04
CA ARG A 64 12.67 -1.84 0.27
C ARG A 64 11.61 -1.24 -0.64
N THR A 65 10.79 -2.11 -1.22
CA THR A 65 9.59 -1.71 -1.95
C THR A 65 8.34 -2.11 -1.17
N PRO A 66 7.22 -1.40 -1.32
CA PRO A 66 5.96 -1.80 -0.70
C PRO A 66 5.48 -3.18 -1.17
N VAL A 67 5.90 -3.63 -2.35
CA VAL A 67 5.55 -4.94 -2.90
C VAL A 67 6.18 -6.10 -2.12
N GLN A 68 7.37 -5.90 -1.53
CA GLN A 68 8.05 -6.93 -0.75
C GLN A 68 7.21 -7.40 0.45
N ASP A 69 6.37 -6.52 1.01
CA ASP A 69 5.49 -6.89 2.13
C ASP A 69 4.42 -7.92 1.69
N TYR A 70 3.97 -7.86 0.43
CA TYR A 70 3.02 -8.83 -0.13
C TYR A 70 3.70 -10.16 -0.51
N VAL A 71 4.87 -10.06 -1.15
CA VAL A 71 5.62 -11.21 -1.69
C VAL A 71 6.19 -12.07 -0.58
N PHE A 72 6.70 -11.44 0.48
CA PHE A 72 7.31 -12.14 1.61
C PHE A 72 6.36 -12.26 2.81
N ARG A 73 5.04 -12.27 2.58
CA ARG A 73 4.07 -12.50 3.65
C ARG A 73 4.31 -13.89 4.28
N PRO A 74 4.08 -14.06 5.60
CA PRO A 74 4.25 -15.36 6.25
C PRO A 74 3.38 -16.44 5.62
N THR A 75 3.93 -17.65 5.48
CA THR A 75 3.26 -18.79 4.85
C THR A 75 2.02 -19.27 5.62
N GLU A 76 1.94 -18.94 6.92
CA GLU A 76 0.77 -19.18 7.77
C GLU A 76 -0.51 -18.52 7.24
N PHE A 77 -0.38 -17.44 6.46
CA PHE A 77 -1.51 -16.71 5.86
C PHE A 77 -1.77 -17.10 4.40
N ASN A 78 -1.21 -18.21 3.91
CA ASN A 78 -1.43 -18.66 2.52
C ASN A 78 -2.87 -19.08 2.23
N ASN A 79 -3.64 -19.42 3.26
CA ASN A 79 -5.06 -19.71 3.18
C ASN A 79 -5.93 -18.45 2.98
N ILE A 80 -5.35 -17.25 3.12
CA ILE A 80 -6.05 -15.97 2.98
C ILE A 80 -5.66 -15.35 1.63
N THR A 81 -6.65 -14.74 0.97
CA THR A 81 -6.39 -14.01 -0.28
C THR A 81 -5.47 -12.81 -0.02
N LEU A 82 -4.70 -12.38 -1.03
CA LEU A 82 -3.87 -11.18 -0.89
C LEU A 82 -4.72 -9.95 -0.52
N PHE A 83 -5.92 -9.84 -1.08
CA PHE A 83 -6.85 -8.75 -0.80
C PHE A 83 -7.27 -8.73 0.68
N ASP A 84 -7.68 -9.86 1.24
CA ASP A 84 -8.05 -9.96 2.65
C ASP A 84 -6.86 -9.69 3.57
N TRP A 85 -5.67 -10.16 3.20
CA TRP A 85 -4.46 -9.85 3.95
C TRP A 85 -4.19 -8.34 3.98
N ILE A 86 -4.24 -7.64 2.83
CA ILE A 86 -4.01 -6.18 2.78
C ILE A 86 -5.06 -5.42 3.58
N ARG A 87 -6.32 -5.86 3.51
CA ARG A 87 -7.43 -5.20 4.21
C ARG A 87 -7.32 -5.36 5.72
N LEU A 88 -6.97 -6.56 6.19
CA LEU A 88 -7.04 -6.94 7.60
C LEU A 88 -5.71 -6.83 8.33
N ALA A 89 -4.58 -6.92 7.64
CA ALA A 89 -3.26 -6.87 8.28
C ALA A 89 -2.99 -5.50 8.90
N ASN A 90 -2.38 -5.52 10.09
CA ASN A 90 -1.81 -4.33 10.72
C ASN A 90 -0.30 -4.53 10.90
N ILE A 91 0.49 -3.77 10.15
CA ILE A 91 1.95 -3.86 10.17
C ILE A 91 2.48 -2.86 11.17
N GLU A 92 3.03 -3.35 12.27
CA GLU A 92 3.61 -2.51 13.33
C GLU A 92 5.13 -2.67 13.36
N LYS A 93 5.84 -1.55 13.44
CA LYS A 93 7.29 -1.58 13.67
C LYS A 93 7.52 -2.02 15.10
N LYS A 94 8.06 -3.23 15.30
CA LYS A 94 8.58 -3.61 16.61
C LYS A 94 9.81 -2.76 16.90
N THR A 95 9.69 -1.82 17.82
CA THR A 95 10.86 -1.22 18.47
C THR A 95 11.54 -2.31 19.30
N ARG A 96 12.85 -2.47 19.14
CA ARG A 96 13.63 -3.29 20.06
C ARG A 96 13.52 -2.61 21.42
N LYS A 97 12.68 -3.14 22.32
CA LYS A 97 12.83 -2.86 23.75
C LYS A 97 14.22 -3.37 24.12
N GLY A 98 15.05 -2.47 24.65
CA GLY A 98 16.43 -2.79 25.04
C GLY A 98 16.46 -4.03 25.92
N GLN A 99 17.26 -5.01 25.50
CA GLN A 99 17.96 -5.91 26.41
C GLN A 99 19.37 -5.35 26.56
#